data_AF-W5MSL6-F1
#
_entry.id   AF-W5MSL6-F1
#
_cell.length_a   1.000
_cell.length_b   1.000
_cell.length_c   1.000
_cell.angle_alpha   90.00
_cell.angle_beta   90.00
_cell.angle_gamma   90.00
#
_symmetry.space_group_name_H-M   'P 1'
#
loop_
_entity.id
_entity.type
_entity.pdbx_description
1 polymer ?
#
loop_
_entity_poly.entity_id
_entity_poly.type
_entity_poly.pdbx_seq_one_letter_code
_entity_poly.pdbx_strand_id
1 'polypeptide(L)'
;MDDPEVTSVASFKAKVKAMEWIAGGTWTPSALKFTYERLIVPGRRPGTKVVAIVITDGRYDPKDVDNLGALCGGVEVYAIAIGDMFDTSAERQSLEKIACNTSDRVKTLSVYAELTAEEFLEEIEQILCPEPDHICPDLKCASGKKQWNFSWLLDIFIF
;
A
#
# COMPACT_ATOMS: atom_id res chain seq x y z
N MET A 1 14.40 -6.50 3.66
CA MET A 1 14.32 -5.23 2.91
C MET A 1 15.52 -4.39 3.28
N ASP A 2 16.64 -4.67 2.65
CA ASP A 2 17.77 -3.76 2.58
C ASP A 2 18.13 -3.79 1.09
N ASP A 3 17.40 -3.05 0.25
CA ASP A 3 17.91 -2.78 -1.10
C ASP A 3 19.11 -1.84 -0.88
N PRO A 4 20.36 -2.32 -1.07
CA PRO A 4 21.55 -1.52 -0.76
C PRO A 4 21.63 -0.25 -1.60
N GLU A 5 20.84 -0.13 -2.67
CA GLU A 5 20.80 1.04 -3.54
C GLU A 5 19.78 2.10 -3.11
N VAL A 6 18.86 1.80 -2.19
CA VAL A 6 17.86 2.77 -1.69
C VAL A 6 18.17 3.15 -0.25
N THR A 7 19.08 4.11 -0.08
CA THR A 7 19.53 4.59 1.23
C THR A 7 19.04 6.00 1.57
N SER A 8 18.36 6.67 0.63
CA SER A 8 17.83 8.02 0.81
C SER A 8 16.49 8.24 0.11
N VAL A 9 15.74 9.26 0.57
CA VAL A 9 14.50 9.71 -0.09
C VAL A 9 14.75 10.10 -1.55
N ALA A 10 15.92 10.71 -1.84
CA ALA A 10 16.28 11.10 -3.19
C ALA A 10 16.50 9.88 -4.12
N SER A 11 17.25 8.87 -3.66
CA SER A 11 17.43 7.62 -4.41
C SER A 11 16.11 6.87 -4.62
N PHE A 12 15.24 6.85 -3.60
CA PHE A 12 13.92 6.26 -3.71
C PHE A 12 13.08 6.96 -4.80
N LYS A 13 12.99 8.30 -4.73
CA LYS A 13 12.28 9.10 -5.74
C LYS A 13 12.85 8.89 -7.15
N ALA A 14 14.17 8.75 -7.30
CA ALA A 14 14.79 8.47 -8.58
C ALA A 14 14.41 7.09 -9.13
N LYS A 15 14.44 6.05 -8.29
CA LYS A 15 14.02 4.70 -8.69
C LYS A 15 12.54 4.66 -9.08
N VAL A 16 11.66 5.28 -8.30
CA VAL A 16 10.22 5.36 -8.61
C VAL A 16 9.98 6.04 -9.96
N LYS A 17 10.71 7.12 -10.26
CA LYS A 17 10.63 7.81 -11.57
C LYS A 17 11.17 6.99 -12.74
N ALA A 18 12.09 6.07 -12.47
CA ALA A 18 12.71 5.24 -13.48
C ALA A 18 11.94 3.93 -13.74
N MET A 19 10.85 3.67 -13.02
CA MET A 19 10.01 2.50 -13.26
C MET A 19 9.36 2.61 -14.64
N GLU A 20 9.57 1.59 -15.46
CA GLU A 20 8.97 1.49 -16.78
C GLU A 20 7.65 0.72 -16.70
N TRP A 21 6.65 1.17 -17.45
CA TRP A 21 5.43 0.41 -17.63
C TRP A 21 5.74 -0.87 -18.40
N ILE A 22 5.40 -2.02 -17.84
CA ILE A 22 5.79 -3.33 -18.38
C ILE A 22 4.80 -3.90 -19.39
N ALA A 23 3.64 -3.25 -19.59
CA ALA A 23 2.57 -3.68 -20.49
C ALA A 23 2.09 -5.13 -20.22
N GLY A 24 1.02 -5.55 -20.91
CA GLY A 24 0.59 -6.96 -20.89
C GLY A 24 -0.60 -7.32 -20.00
N GLY A 25 -1.35 -6.32 -19.52
CA GLY A 25 -2.64 -6.50 -18.84
C GLY A 25 -2.58 -6.33 -17.33
N THR A 26 -3.75 -6.37 -16.69
CA THR A 26 -3.90 -6.01 -15.27
C THR A 26 -3.97 -7.28 -14.41
N TRP A 27 -2.81 -7.78 -13.97
CA TRP A 27 -2.68 -9.01 -13.16
C TRP A 27 -2.72 -8.73 -11.65
N THR A 28 -3.79 -8.07 -11.19
CA THR A 28 -3.89 -7.57 -9.81
C THR A 28 -3.87 -8.69 -8.75
N PRO A 29 -4.69 -9.76 -8.81
CA PRO A 29 -4.59 -10.83 -7.81
C PRO A 29 -3.18 -11.47 -7.70
N SER A 30 -2.53 -11.74 -8.82
CA SER A 30 -1.17 -12.29 -8.86
C SER A 30 -0.15 -11.32 -8.27
N ALA A 31 -0.28 -10.03 -8.59
CA ALA A 31 0.53 -8.96 -8.01
C ALA A 31 0.43 -8.93 -6.48
N LEU A 32 -0.79 -8.93 -5.95
CA LEU A 32 -1.04 -8.86 -4.51
C LEU A 32 -0.43 -10.06 -3.76
N LYS A 33 -0.55 -11.25 -4.34
CA LYS A 33 0.07 -12.46 -3.81
C LYS A 33 1.59 -12.39 -3.84
N PHE A 34 2.18 -11.95 -4.95
CA PHE A 34 3.62 -11.76 -5.08
C PHE A 34 4.14 -10.80 -4.00
N THR A 35 3.49 -9.65 -3.83
CA THR A 35 3.83 -8.66 -2.78
C THR A 35 3.79 -9.29 -1.39
N TYR A 36 2.72 -10.02 -1.08
CA TYR A 36 2.58 -10.67 0.22
C TYR A 36 3.74 -11.65 0.48
N GLU A 37 3.97 -12.58 -0.45
CA GLU A 37 4.93 -13.67 -0.27
C GLU A 37 6.39 -13.20 -0.33
N ARG A 38 6.70 -12.22 -1.18
CA ARG A 38 8.08 -11.81 -1.47
C ARG A 38 8.54 -10.60 -0.67
N LEU A 39 7.64 -9.69 -0.34
CA LEU A 39 8.02 -8.41 0.27
C LEU A 39 7.52 -8.32 1.70
N ILE A 40 6.25 -8.62 1.95
CA ILE A 40 5.66 -8.50 3.28
C ILE A 40 6.15 -9.61 4.20
N VAL A 41 5.93 -10.88 3.87
CA VAL A 41 6.27 -12.02 4.74
C VAL A 41 7.76 -12.00 5.15
N PRO A 42 8.73 -11.80 4.23
CA PRO A 42 10.14 -11.78 4.59
C PRO A 42 10.56 -10.50 5.34
N GLY A 43 9.88 -9.38 5.11
CA GLY A 43 10.17 -8.09 5.74
C GLY A 43 9.47 -7.85 7.08
N ARG A 44 8.46 -8.66 7.42
CA ARG A 44 7.58 -8.44 8.57
C ARG A 44 8.33 -8.58 9.89
N ARG A 45 8.24 -7.53 10.72
CA ARG A 45 8.82 -7.51 12.07
C ARG A 45 7.72 -7.68 13.13
N PRO A 46 7.97 -8.39 14.24
CA PRO A 46 7.03 -8.46 15.34
C PRO A 46 6.68 -7.06 15.87
N GLY A 47 5.39 -6.77 16.04
CA GLY A 47 4.91 -5.50 16.58
C GLY A 47 4.90 -4.32 15.61
N THR A 48 5.22 -4.51 14.32
CA THR A 48 5.08 -3.45 13.31
C THR A 48 3.76 -3.55 12.57
N LYS A 49 3.08 -2.41 12.45
CA LYS A 49 1.94 -2.22 11.54
C LYS A 49 2.44 -2.25 10.10
N VAL A 50 1.78 -2.99 9.23
CA VAL A 50 2.06 -3.01 7.79
C VAL A 50 0.85 -2.41 7.08
N VAL A 51 1.09 -1.39 6.26
CA VAL A 51 0.08 -0.75 5.43
C VAL A 51 0.47 -0.97 3.97
N ALA A 52 -0.50 -1.29 3.13
CA ALA A 52 -0.35 -1.40 1.68
C ALA A 52 -1.34 -0.46 0.99
N ILE A 53 -0.85 0.33 0.04
CA ILE A 53 -1.68 1.18 -0.80
C ILE A 53 -1.65 0.59 -2.21
N VAL A 54 -2.81 0.17 -2.71
CA VAL A 54 -2.99 -0.41 -4.03
C VAL A 54 -3.62 0.63 -4.93
N ILE A 55 -2.92 1.09 -5.96
CA ILE A 55 -3.43 2.03 -6.94
C ILE A 55 -3.67 1.27 -8.25
N THR A 56 -4.87 1.39 -8.83
CA THR A 56 -5.21 0.73 -10.09
C THR A 56 -6.17 1.60 -10.91
N ASP A 57 -6.02 1.60 -12.23
CA ASP A 57 -6.87 2.31 -13.18
C ASP A 57 -7.70 1.36 -14.06
N GLY A 58 -7.58 0.05 -13.81
CA GLY A 58 -8.07 -0.98 -14.72
C GLY A 58 -8.72 -2.16 -14.02
N ARG A 59 -9.59 -2.86 -14.75
CA ARG A 59 -10.16 -4.14 -14.32
C ARG A 59 -9.09 -5.21 -14.44
N TYR A 60 -8.97 -6.05 -13.42
CA TYR A 60 -8.04 -7.17 -13.48
C TYR A 60 -8.44 -8.17 -14.58
N ASP A 61 -7.46 -8.82 -15.21
CA ASP A 61 -7.68 -9.81 -16.25
C ASP A 61 -8.36 -11.04 -15.65
N PRO A 62 -9.49 -11.54 -16.19
CA PRO A 62 -10.15 -12.76 -15.71
C PRO A 62 -9.29 -14.03 -15.74
N LYS A 63 -8.18 -14.02 -16.48
CA LYS A 63 -7.19 -15.12 -16.48
C LYS A 63 -6.36 -15.15 -15.21
N ASP A 64 -6.33 -14.05 -14.46
CA ASP A 64 -5.69 -13.99 -13.15
C ASP A 64 -6.60 -14.66 -12.11
N VAL A 65 -6.31 -15.94 -11.84
CA VAL A 65 -7.10 -16.81 -10.97
C VAL A 65 -6.67 -16.75 -9.50
N ASP A 66 -5.70 -15.90 -9.16
CA ASP A 66 -5.26 -15.72 -7.77
C ASP A 66 -6.29 -14.94 -6.94
N ASN A 67 -6.03 -14.79 -5.64
CA ASN A 67 -6.97 -14.20 -4.69
C ASN A 67 -6.79 -12.68 -4.54
N LEU A 68 -7.85 -11.90 -4.80
CA LEU A 68 -7.88 -10.45 -4.53
C LEU A 68 -7.61 -10.08 -3.07
N GLY A 69 -7.94 -10.96 -2.12
CA GLY A 69 -7.70 -10.76 -0.69
C GLY A 69 -6.32 -11.22 -0.21
N ALA A 70 -5.34 -11.42 -1.10
CA ALA A 70 -4.03 -12.00 -0.74
C ALA A 70 -3.27 -11.21 0.34
N LEU A 71 -3.47 -9.89 0.42
CA LEU A 71 -2.84 -9.03 1.41
C LEU A 71 -3.51 -9.06 2.79
N CYS A 72 -4.72 -9.59 2.94
CA CYS A 72 -5.54 -9.41 4.15
C CYS A 72 -5.03 -10.13 5.42
N GLY A 73 -3.92 -10.86 5.32
CA GLY A 73 -3.22 -11.50 6.44
C GLY A 73 -2.42 -10.53 7.30
N GLY A 74 -3.10 -9.65 8.04
CA GLY A 74 -2.47 -8.73 9.00
C GLY A 74 -1.75 -7.55 8.34
N VAL A 75 -2.25 -7.09 7.21
CA VAL A 75 -1.87 -5.86 6.50
C VAL A 75 -3.11 -4.99 6.40
N GLU A 76 -2.96 -3.68 6.62
CA GLU A 76 -4.03 -2.72 6.32
C GLU A 76 -3.94 -2.29 4.87
N VAL A 77 -4.93 -2.64 4.08
CA VAL A 77 -4.92 -2.41 2.63
C VAL A 77 -5.88 -1.28 2.27
N TYR A 78 -5.35 -0.27 1.57
CA TYR A 78 -6.10 0.82 0.99
C TYR A 78 -6.13 0.64 -0.52
N ALA A 79 -7.33 0.63 -1.12
CA ALA A 79 -7.51 0.45 -2.55
C ALA A 79 -7.94 1.79 -3.18
N ILE A 80 -7.17 2.25 -4.15
CA ILE A 80 -7.38 3.51 -4.85
C ILE A 80 -7.56 3.20 -6.32
N ALA A 81 -8.76 3.49 -6.81
CA ALA A 81 -9.17 3.31 -8.17
C ALA A 81 -9.13 4.66 -8.90
N ILE A 82 -8.71 4.67 -10.16
CA ILE A 82 -8.67 5.89 -10.98
C ILE A 82 -9.50 5.67 -12.26
N GLY A 83 -10.40 6.60 -12.56
CA GLY A 83 -11.31 6.53 -13.69
C GLY A 83 -12.71 5.99 -13.35
N ASP A 84 -13.55 5.89 -14.37
CA ASP A 84 -14.96 5.47 -14.31
C ASP A 84 -15.15 3.94 -14.37
N MET A 85 -14.05 3.20 -14.50
CA MET A 85 -14.02 1.74 -14.66
C MET A 85 -14.52 0.95 -13.45
N PHE A 86 -14.93 1.63 -12.37
CA PHE A 86 -15.36 1.05 -11.11
C PHE A 86 -16.74 1.54 -10.64
N ASP A 87 -17.50 2.19 -11.51
CA ASP A 87 -18.86 2.68 -11.21
C ASP A 87 -19.89 1.55 -11.08
N THR A 88 -19.57 0.35 -11.56
CA THR A 88 -20.45 -0.81 -11.41
C THR A 88 -20.29 -1.49 -10.05
N SER A 89 -21.38 -2.09 -9.56
CA SER A 89 -21.37 -2.81 -8.28
C SER A 89 -20.42 -4.01 -8.25
N ALA A 90 -20.16 -4.64 -9.40
CA ALA A 90 -19.25 -5.79 -9.50
C ALA A 90 -17.77 -5.36 -9.40
N GLU A 91 -17.41 -4.26 -10.04
CA GLU A 91 -16.06 -3.70 -9.96
C GLU A 91 -15.77 -3.13 -8.58
N ARG A 92 -16.75 -2.43 -7.99
CA ARG A 92 -16.63 -1.93 -6.62
C ARG A 92 -16.40 -3.05 -5.61
N GLN A 93 -17.12 -4.17 -5.74
CA GLN A 93 -16.89 -5.35 -4.91
C GLN A 93 -15.47 -5.91 -5.07
N SER A 94 -14.85 -5.77 -6.24
CA SER A 94 -13.48 -6.21 -6.45
C SER A 94 -12.49 -5.32 -5.69
N LEU A 95 -12.69 -4.00 -5.71
CA LEU A 95 -11.90 -3.06 -4.89
C LEU A 95 -12.08 -3.30 -3.39
N GLU A 96 -13.31 -3.54 -2.95
CA GLU A 96 -13.61 -3.87 -1.55
C GLU A 96 -12.87 -5.14 -1.13
N LYS A 97 -12.82 -6.17 -1.97
CA LYS A 97 -12.05 -7.39 -1.69
C LYS A 97 -10.55 -7.13 -1.53
N ILE A 98 -9.98 -6.26 -2.37
CA ILE A 98 -8.57 -5.83 -2.24
C ILE A 98 -8.37 -5.12 -0.89
N ALA A 99 -9.28 -4.23 -0.53
CA ALA A 99 -9.32 -3.53 0.76
C ALA A 99 -9.84 -4.41 1.94
N CYS A 100 -9.79 -5.73 1.81
CA CYS A 100 -10.18 -6.68 2.86
C CYS A 100 -11.63 -6.52 3.36
N ASN A 101 -12.54 -6.24 2.43
CA ASN A 101 -13.96 -5.93 2.64
C ASN A 101 -14.18 -4.73 3.59
N THR A 102 -13.23 -3.79 3.62
CA THR A 102 -13.35 -2.55 4.39
C THR A 102 -13.65 -1.39 3.43
N SER A 103 -14.93 -1.04 3.29
CA SER A 103 -15.40 0.00 2.36
C SER A 103 -14.73 1.35 2.56
N ASP A 104 -14.43 1.71 3.81
CA ASP A 104 -13.84 3.01 4.18
C ASP A 104 -12.39 3.14 3.70
N ARG A 105 -11.78 2.04 3.24
CA ARG A 105 -10.43 2.01 2.67
C ARG A 105 -10.44 1.95 1.14
N VAL A 106 -11.60 2.12 0.52
CA VAL A 106 -11.75 2.18 -0.93
C VAL A 106 -11.98 3.63 -1.36
N LYS A 107 -11.13 4.11 -2.26
CA LYS A 107 -11.28 5.41 -2.91
C LYS A 107 -11.36 5.27 -4.42
N THR A 108 -12.18 6.10 -5.03
CA THR A 108 -12.25 6.25 -6.48
C THR A 108 -11.96 7.71 -6.81
N LEU A 109 -10.98 7.93 -7.67
CA LEU A 109 -10.59 9.22 -8.21
C LEU A 109 -11.04 9.28 -9.67
N SER A 110 -11.48 10.44 -10.15
CA SER A 110 -11.91 10.57 -11.55
C SER A 110 -10.71 10.69 -12.49
N VAL A 111 -9.65 11.37 -12.05
CA VAL A 111 -8.45 11.64 -12.84
C VAL A 111 -7.16 11.48 -12.02
N TYR A 112 -6.06 11.15 -12.71
CA TYR A 112 -4.73 11.02 -12.10
C TYR A 112 -4.25 12.27 -11.35
N ALA A 113 -4.70 13.47 -11.75
CA ALA A 113 -4.32 14.73 -11.10
C ALA A 113 -4.75 14.79 -9.62
N GLU A 114 -5.80 14.05 -9.24
CA GLU A 114 -6.29 14.00 -7.86
C GLU A 114 -5.28 13.34 -6.90
N LEU A 115 -4.37 12.48 -7.39
CA LEU A 115 -3.29 11.91 -6.57
C LEU A 115 -2.32 12.98 -6.05
N THR A 116 -2.30 14.16 -6.68
CA THR A 116 -1.46 15.29 -6.27
C THR A 116 -2.24 16.37 -5.52
N ALA A 117 -3.54 16.15 -5.28
CA ALA A 117 -4.35 17.07 -4.50
C ALA A 117 -3.88 17.07 -3.04
N GLU A 118 -3.81 18.25 -2.44
CA GLU A 118 -3.38 18.44 -1.05
C GLU A 118 -4.26 17.63 -0.08
N GLU A 119 -5.58 17.67 -0.26
CA GLU A 119 -6.54 16.88 0.53
C GLU A 119 -6.25 15.37 0.48
N PHE A 120 -5.90 14.84 -0.70
CA PHE A 120 -5.58 13.43 -0.83
C PHE A 120 -4.26 13.08 -0.13
N LEU A 121 -3.24 13.92 -0.28
CA LEU A 121 -1.93 13.73 0.34
C LEU A 121 -2.02 13.81 1.86
N GLU A 122 -2.77 14.77 2.40
CA GLU A 122 -3.00 14.93 3.84
C GLU A 122 -3.67 13.70 4.44
N GLU A 123 -4.67 13.13 3.76
CA GLU A 123 -5.34 11.93 4.27
C GLU A 123 -4.41 10.71 4.28
N ILE A 124 -3.66 10.49 3.20
CA ILE A 124 -2.68 9.40 3.13
C ILE A 124 -1.58 9.60 4.18
N GLU A 125 -1.17 10.84 4.45
CA GLU A 125 -0.24 11.17 5.53
C GLU A 125 -0.82 10.79 6.89
N GLN A 126 -2.07 11.12 7.19
CA GLN A 126 -2.71 10.72 8.45
C GLN A 126 -2.84 9.20 8.61
N ILE A 127 -3.08 8.48 7.52
CA ILE A 127 -3.15 7.01 7.52
C ILE A 127 -1.77 6.39 7.79
N LEU A 128 -0.74 6.88 7.11
CA LEU A 128 0.62 6.32 7.17
C LEU A 128 1.38 6.78 8.42
N CYS A 129 1.12 8.00 8.87
CA CYS A 129 1.81 8.70 9.94
C CYS A 129 0.80 9.31 10.93
N PRO A 130 -0.06 8.49 11.58
CA PRO A 130 -1.00 9.04 12.55
C PRO A 130 -0.23 9.72 13.68
N GLU A 131 -0.72 10.88 14.13
CA GLU A 131 -0.19 11.50 15.34
C GLU A 131 -0.28 10.51 16.51
N PRO A 132 0.80 10.36 17.31
CA PRO A 132 0.75 9.47 18.45
C PRO A 132 -0.24 10.01 19.48
N ASP A 133 -1.34 9.28 19.70
CA ASP A 133 -2.25 9.51 20.83
C ASP A 133 -1.48 9.38 22.15
N HIS A 134 -1.09 10.52 22.71
CA HIS A 134 -0.46 10.73 24.02
C HIS A 134 0.98 10.20 24.22
N ILE A 135 1.89 11.19 24.26
CA ILE A 135 3.13 11.31 25.05
C ILE A 135 3.46 10.09 25.93
N CYS A 136 4.63 9.50 25.68
CA CYS A 136 5.27 8.55 26.58
C CYS A 136 5.12 9.01 28.05
N PRO A 137 4.38 8.30 28.92
CA PRO A 137 4.43 8.60 30.34
C PRO A 137 5.89 8.46 30.76
N ASP A 138 6.43 9.53 31.34
CA ASP A 138 7.83 9.76 31.68
C ASP A 138 8.55 8.46 32.06
N LEU A 139 9.08 7.77 31.05
CA LEU A 139 9.75 6.49 31.22
C LEU A 139 11.13 6.89 31.72
N LYS A 140 11.35 6.81 33.03
CA LYS A 140 12.71 6.71 33.56
C LYS A 140 13.40 5.64 32.73
N CYS A 141 14.34 6.06 31.89
CA CYS A 141 15.05 5.18 30.98
C CYS A 141 15.67 4.04 31.79
N ALA A 142 15.01 2.88 31.78
CA ALA A 142 15.68 1.64 32.12
C ALA A 142 16.73 1.43 31.03
N SER A 143 17.98 1.29 31.41
CA SER A 143 19.14 1.12 30.54
C SER A 143 19.10 -0.19 29.76
N GLY A 144 18.11 -0.33 28.88
CA GLY A 144 17.91 -1.43 27.95
C GLY A 144 17.23 -0.86 26.72
N LYS A 145 17.98 -0.73 25.62
CA LYS A 145 17.52 -0.12 24.38
C LYS A 145 16.26 -0.83 23.86
N LYS A 146 15.08 -0.22 24.03
CA LYS A 146 13.90 -0.57 23.23
C LYS A 146 13.89 0.33 22.01
N GLN A 147 14.38 -0.24 20.91
CA GLN A 147 14.41 0.38 19.60
C GLN A 147 13.06 0.12 18.91
N TRP A 148 12.29 1.17 18.68
CA TRP A 148 11.14 1.10 17.76
C TRP A 148 11.69 1.21 16.34
N ASN A 149 11.69 0.09 15.62
CA ASN A 149 12.06 0.06 14.21
C ASN A 149 10.79 0.10 13.36
N PHE A 150 10.48 1.27 12.83
CA PHE A 150 9.48 1.41 11.77
C PHE A 150 10.09 0.93 10.45
N SER A 151 9.41 0.01 9.78
CA SER A 151 9.78 -0.50 8.46
C SER A 151 8.66 -0.13 7.51
N TRP A 152 8.95 0.75 6.56
CA TRP A 152 8.02 1.14 5.51
C TRP A 152 8.06 0.10 4.39
N LEU A 153 6.90 -0.44 4.04
CA LEU A 153 6.67 -1.17 2.78
C LEU A 153 5.83 -0.24 1.91
N LEU A 154 6.50 0.57 1.09
CA LEU A 154 5.83 1.28 0.00
C LEU A 154 6.25 0.62 -1.30
N ASP A 155 5.58 -0.48 -1.63
CA ASP A 155 5.76 -1.13 -2.91
C ASP A 155 4.69 -0.59 -3.88
N ILE A 156 5.10 0.38 -4.70
CA ILE A 156 4.34 0.77 -5.88
C ILE A 156 4.61 -0.30 -6.93
N PHE A 157 3.69 -1.23 -7.09
CA PHE A 157 3.63 -2.10 -8.25
C PHE A 157 2.71 -1.47 -9.28
N ILE A 158 3.31 -0.90 -10.33
CA ILE A 158 2.61 -0.68 -11.60
C ILE A 158 2.97 -1.90 -12.45
N PHE A 159 1.98 -2.73 -12.76
CA PHE A 159 2.07 -3.66 -13.88
C PHE A 159 1.64 -2.92 -15.15
#